data_AF-A0A919PX48-F1
#
_entry.id   AF-A0A919PX48-F1
#
_cell.length_a   1.000
_cell.length_b   1.000
_cell.length_c   1.000
_cell.angle_alpha   90.00
_cell.angle_beta   90.00
_cell.angle_gamma   90.00
#
_symmetry.space_group_name_H-M   'P 1'
#
loop_
_entity.id
_entity.type
_entity.pdbx_description
1 polymer ?
#
loop_
_entity_poly.entity_id
_entity_poly.type
_entity_poly.pdbx_seq_one_letter_code
_entity_poly.pdbx_strand_id
1 'polypeptide(L)'
;MVLVATVLTGGCGSSDTAEETCAKARATLKYYTSEAPELKALNAEIEKAYQGNGTPDDAKAARLAYNRAFGDALRSIADRADDPGLKASVTAAADAYSAGGQDLEAMQTALDQCPQKP
;
A
#
# COMPACT_ATOMS: atom_id res chain seq x y z
N MET A 1 -34.11 -14.08 38.53
CA MET A 1 -34.18 -14.20 37.06
C MET A 1 -33.20 -13.23 36.45
N VAL A 2 -32.61 -13.64 35.34
CA VAL A 2 -31.27 -13.30 34.82
C VAL A 2 -31.04 -11.80 34.60
N LEU A 3 -29.80 -11.39 34.91
CA LEU A 3 -29.25 -10.04 34.80
C LEU A 3 -29.46 -9.41 33.42
N VAL A 4 -29.88 -8.14 33.47
CA VAL A 4 -29.68 -7.15 32.42
C VAL A 4 -28.18 -6.91 32.26
N ALA A 5 -27.65 -7.09 31.05
CA ALA A 5 -26.41 -6.46 30.61
C ALA A 5 -26.69 -5.80 29.26
N THR A 6 -27.18 -4.57 29.34
CA THR A 6 -27.05 -3.59 28.27
C THR A 6 -25.64 -3.00 28.33
N VAL A 7 -25.15 -2.49 27.18
CA VAL A 7 -23.92 -1.69 26.99
C VAL A 7 -22.67 -2.58 26.79
N LEU A 8 -22.04 -2.62 25.61
CA LEU A 8 -21.31 -1.51 25.00
C LEU A 8 -21.42 -1.48 23.47
N THR A 9 -21.93 -0.35 22.98
CA THR A 9 -21.40 0.34 21.81
C THR A 9 -19.88 0.51 21.96
N GLY A 10 -19.12 -0.50 21.57
CA GLY A 10 -17.71 -0.33 21.28
C GLY A 10 -17.60 0.33 19.92
N GLY A 11 -17.00 1.52 19.85
CA GLY A 11 -16.55 2.07 18.58
C GLY A 11 -15.48 1.16 18.00
N CYS A 12 -15.88 0.06 17.35
CA CYS A 12 -14.96 -0.82 16.67
C CYS A 12 -14.51 -0.09 15.41
N GLY A 13 -13.28 0.43 15.43
CA GLY A 13 -12.53 0.58 14.19
C GLY A 13 -12.59 -0.77 13.49
N SER A 14 -13.40 -0.86 12.44
CA SER A 14 -13.67 -2.12 11.77
C SER A 14 -12.37 -2.55 11.12
N SER A 15 -11.77 -3.63 11.63
CA SER A 15 -10.68 -4.28 10.93
C SER A 15 -11.20 -4.75 9.58
N ASP A 16 -10.40 -4.56 8.54
CA ASP A 16 -10.70 -5.03 7.20
C ASP A 16 -10.52 -6.54 7.17
N THR A 17 -11.52 -7.25 6.64
CA THR A 17 -11.42 -8.68 6.38
C THR A 17 -10.27 -8.99 5.41
N ALA A 18 -9.84 -10.24 5.35
CA ALA A 18 -8.86 -10.69 4.35
C ALA A 18 -9.26 -10.30 2.91
N GLU A 19 -10.54 -10.44 2.54
CA GLU A 19 -11.05 -10.06 1.22
C GLU A 19 -10.96 -8.54 0.99
N GLU A 20 -11.36 -7.73 1.97
CA GLU A 20 -11.29 -6.26 1.88
C GLU A 20 -9.86 -5.76 1.84
N THR A 21 -8.97 -6.33 2.66
CA THR A 21 -7.53 -6.04 2.68
C THR A 21 -6.93 -6.29 1.31
N CYS A 22 -7.23 -7.45 0.72
CA CYS A 22 -6.79 -7.81 -0.62
C CYS A 22 -7.36 -6.92 -1.72
N ALA A 23 -8.66 -6.60 -1.66
CA ALA A 23 -9.28 -5.68 -2.61
C ALA A 23 -8.63 -4.29 -2.55
N LYS A 24 -8.38 -3.78 -1.35
CA LYS A 24 -7.69 -2.51 -1.12
C LYS A 24 -6.25 -2.55 -1.61
N ALA A 25 -5.49 -3.58 -1.27
CA ALA A 25 -4.11 -3.73 -1.74
C ALA A 25 -4.02 -3.76 -3.29
N ARG A 26 -4.91 -4.51 -3.96
CA ARG A 26 -5.00 -4.54 -5.43
C ARG A 26 -5.39 -3.18 -6.02
N ALA A 27 -6.35 -2.50 -5.42
CA ALA A 27 -6.77 -1.17 -5.86
C ALA A 27 -5.64 -0.16 -5.71
N THR A 28 -4.90 -0.19 -4.60
CA THR A 28 -3.74 0.66 -4.36
C THR A 28 -2.63 0.39 -5.37
N LEU A 29 -2.31 -0.89 -5.66
CA LEU A 29 -1.34 -1.23 -6.72
C LEU A 29 -1.76 -0.66 -8.08
N LYS A 30 -3.02 -0.85 -8.47
CA LYS A 30 -3.54 -0.30 -9.73
C LYS A 30 -3.44 1.22 -9.77
N TYR A 31 -3.80 1.89 -8.68
CA TYR A 31 -3.73 3.34 -8.57
C TYR A 31 -2.29 3.84 -8.72
N TYR A 32 -1.33 3.29 -7.98
CA TYR A 32 0.06 3.73 -8.01
C TYR A 32 0.77 3.38 -9.33
N THR A 33 0.35 2.32 -10.03
CA THR A 33 0.93 1.92 -11.32
C THR A 33 0.33 2.65 -12.53
N SER A 34 -0.79 3.37 -12.38
CA SER A 34 -1.50 3.96 -13.53
C SER A 34 -1.96 5.40 -13.34
N GLU A 35 -2.43 5.78 -12.14
CA GLU A 35 -3.21 7.00 -11.93
C GLU A 35 -2.58 7.98 -10.94
N ALA A 36 -1.68 7.50 -10.06
CA ALA A 36 -1.09 8.29 -9.00
C ALA A 36 -0.41 9.57 -9.52
N PRO A 37 -0.70 10.75 -8.95
CA PRO A 37 -0.03 11.99 -9.32
C PRO A 37 1.48 11.91 -9.08
N GLU A 38 1.92 11.16 -8.07
CA GLU A 38 3.33 10.89 -7.78
C GLU A 38 4.02 10.12 -8.92
N LEU A 39 3.30 9.21 -9.60
CA LEU A 39 3.83 8.52 -10.78
C LEU A 39 4.03 9.51 -11.94
N LYS A 40 3.08 10.42 -12.14
CA LYS A 40 3.20 11.47 -13.17
C LYS A 40 4.37 12.40 -12.90
N ALA A 41 4.53 12.83 -11.64
CA ALA A 41 5.66 13.65 -11.22
C ALA A 41 7.00 12.92 -11.42
N LEU A 42 7.08 11.64 -11.04
CA LEU A 42 8.25 10.80 -11.29
C LEU A 42 8.59 10.72 -12.79
N ASN A 43 7.61 10.43 -13.63
CA ASN A 43 7.82 10.34 -15.08
C ASN A 43 8.29 11.67 -15.67
N ALA A 44 7.75 12.79 -15.21
CA ALA A 44 8.18 14.12 -15.64
C ALA A 44 9.64 14.41 -15.28
N GLU A 45 10.08 14.06 -14.07
CA GLU A 45 11.48 14.24 -13.67
C GLU A 45 12.43 13.29 -14.41
N ILE A 46 12.02 12.06 -14.68
CA ILE A 46 12.77 11.12 -15.54
C ILE A 46 12.91 11.69 -16.96
N GLU A 47 11.83 12.21 -17.52
CA GLU A 47 11.84 12.79 -18.87
C GLU A 47 12.76 14.02 -18.95
N LYS A 48 12.69 14.93 -17.96
CA LYS A 48 13.60 16.08 -17.87
C LYS A 48 15.07 15.65 -17.79
N ALA A 49 15.37 14.66 -16.95
CA ALA A 49 16.72 14.11 -16.83
C ALA A 49 17.21 13.51 -18.15
N TYR A 50 16.34 12.78 -18.87
CA TYR A 50 16.66 12.20 -20.17
C TYR A 50 16.89 13.27 -21.25
N GLN A 51 16.10 14.36 -21.23
CA GLN A 51 16.26 15.50 -22.14
C GLN A 51 17.47 16.38 -21.81
N GLY A 52 18.19 16.09 -20.72
CA GLY A 52 19.33 16.91 -20.25
C GLY A 52 18.92 18.22 -19.56
N ASN A 53 17.63 18.40 -19.27
CA ASN A 53 17.07 19.58 -18.60
C ASN A 53 16.88 19.39 -17.08
N GLY A 54 17.22 18.21 -16.55
CA GLY A 54 17.10 17.87 -15.13
C GLY A 54 18.29 17.05 -14.64
N THR A 55 18.36 16.79 -13.33
CA THR A 55 19.44 15.99 -12.75
C THR A 55 18.98 14.56 -12.43
N PRO A 56 19.87 13.56 -12.48
CA PRO A 56 19.58 12.21 -11.99
C PRO A 56 19.13 12.20 -10.51
N ASP A 57 19.59 13.16 -9.71
CA ASP A 57 19.21 13.29 -8.30
C ASP A 57 17.76 13.72 -8.13
N ASP A 58 17.23 14.58 -9.00
CA ASP A 58 15.81 14.99 -8.98
C ASP A 58 14.90 13.80 -9.29
N ALA A 59 15.22 13.02 -10.31
CA ALA A 59 14.48 11.79 -10.65
C ALA A 59 14.56 10.74 -9.52
N LYS A 60 15.71 10.64 -8.84
CA LYS A 60 15.88 9.77 -7.66
C LYS A 60 15.03 10.25 -6.48
N ALA A 61 15.00 11.55 -6.21
CA ALA A 61 14.18 12.15 -5.15
C ALA A 61 12.67 11.94 -5.43
N ALA A 62 12.24 12.16 -6.68
CA ALA A 62 10.86 11.89 -7.10
C ALA A 62 10.49 10.41 -6.95
N ARG A 63 11.40 9.49 -7.27
CA ARG A 63 11.20 8.05 -7.08
C ARG A 63 11.05 7.68 -5.62
N LEU A 64 11.89 8.25 -4.75
CA LEU A 64 11.80 8.03 -3.31
C LEU A 64 10.47 8.54 -2.75
N ALA A 65 10.02 9.72 -3.20
CA ALA A 65 8.73 10.27 -2.80
C ALA A 65 7.55 9.40 -3.26
N TYR A 66 7.57 8.95 -4.52
CA TYR A 66 6.58 8.01 -5.06
C TYR A 66 6.54 6.69 -4.26
N ASN A 67 7.71 6.10 -4.00
CA ASN A 67 7.78 4.83 -3.27
C ASN A 67 7.31 5.01 -1.80
N ARG A 68 7.64 6.12 -1.14
CA ARG A 68 7.13 6.41 0.22
C ARG A 68 5.62 6.56 0.24
N ALA A 69 5.05 7.34 -0.67
CA ALA A 69 3.60 7.51 -0.75
C ALA A 69 2.89 6.17 -0.95
N PHE A 70 3.43 5.30 -1.80
CA PHE A 70 2.90 3.96 -1.99
C PHE A 70 3.06 3.09 -0.72
N GLY A 71 4.23 3.12 -0.09
CA GLY A 71 4.49 2.43 1.17
C GLY A 71 3.51 2.84 2.28
N ASP A 72 3.27 4.14 2.45
CA ASP A 72 2.34 4.68 3.44
C ASP A 72 0.90 4.22 3.20
N ALA A 73 0.46 4.18 1.93
CA ALA A 73 -0.86 3.67 1.56
C ALA A 73 -1.01 2.18 1.91
N LEU A 74 0.03 1.37 1.66
CA LEU A 74 0.06 -0.04 2.04
C LEU A 74 0.09 -0.22 3.57
N ARG A 75 0.86 0.61 4.27
CA ARG A 75 0.94 0.59 5.74
C ARG A 75 -0.43 0.81 6.37
N SER A 76 -1.19 1.78 5.85
CA SER A 76 -2.56 2.06 6.30
C SER A 76 -3.53 0.90 6.05
N ILE A 77 -3.30 0.08 5.02
CA ILE A 77 -4.10 -1.13 4.75
C ILE A 77 -3.71 -2.23 5.74
N ALA A 78 -2.41 -2.49 5.91
CA ALA A 78 -1.92 -3.51 6.83
C ALA A 78 -2.34 -3.24 8.29
N ASP A 79 -2.39 -1.97 8.71
CA ASP A 79 -2.81 -1.60 10.06
C ASP A 79 -4.27 -1.96 10.34
N ARG A 80 -5.10 -2.04 9.31
CA ARG A 80 -6.52 -2.44 9.40
C ARG A 80 -6.76 -3.92 9.15
N ALA A 81 -5.81 -4.65 8.57
CA ALA A 81 -5.98 -6.06 8.25
C ALA A 81 -6.23 -6.92 9.51
N ASP A 82 -7.28 -7.75 9.48
CA ASP A 82 -7.62 -8.70 10.54
C ASP A 82 -6.78 -10.00 10.45
N ASP A 83 -6.46 -10.43 9.22
CA ASP A 83 -5.66 -11.61 8.96
C ASP A 83 -4.18 -11.33 9.25
N PRO A 84 -3.54 -12.08 10.18
CA PRO A 84 -2.16 -11.84 10.57
C PRO A 84 -1.16 -12.13 9.45
N GLY A 85 -1.48 -13.03 8.51
CA GLY A 85 -0.63 -13.35 7.37
C GLY A 85 -0.59 -12.19 6.37
N LEU A 86 -1.76 -11.75 5.92
CA LEU A 86 -1.89 -10.59 5.05
C LEU A 86 -1.35 -9.33 5.70
N LYS A 87 -1.60 -9.11 6.99
CA LYS A 87 -1.00 -7.99 7.73
C LYS A 87 0.52 -8.01 7.64
N ALA A 88 1.15 -9.16 7.91
CA ALA A 88 2.60 -9.28 7.84
C ALA A 88 3.13 -9.05 6.41
N SER A 89 2.49 -9.66 5.40
CA SER A 89 2.93 -9.54 4.01
C SER A 89 2.71 -8.14 3.41
N VAL A 90 1.59 -7.48 3.70
CA VAL A 90 1.35 -6.09 3.26
C VAL A 90 2.25 -5.11 4.03
N THR A 91 2.56 -5.37 5.31
CA THR A 91 3.55 -4.58 6.06
C THR A 91 4.94 -4.71 5.45
N ALA A 92 5.37 -5.93 5.11
CA ALA A 92 6.67 -6.15 4.47
C ALA A 92 6.78 -5.42 3.12
N ALA A 93 5.72 -5.44 2.31
CA ALA A 93 5.66 -4.64 1.08
C ALA A 93 5.74 -3.14 1.37
N ALA A 94 4.99 -2.64 2.36
CA ALA A 94 5.02 -1.23 2.76
C ALA A 94 6.43 -0.76 3.18
N ASP A 95 7.14 -1.58 3.96
CA ASP A 95 8.49 -1.27 4.43
C ASP A 95 9.50 -1.26 3.27
N ALA A 96 9.39 -2.21 2.33
CA ALA A 96 10.24 -2.27 1.16
C ALA A 96 10.10 -1.03 0.25
N TYR A 97 8.87 -0.58 0.02
CA TYR A 97 8.60 0.66 -0.71
C TYR A 97 9.07 1.90 0.07
N SER A 98 8.84 1.95 1.39
CA SER A 98 9.26 3.09 2.22
C SER A 98 10.78 3.28 2.29
N ALA A 99 11.54 2.18 2.21
CA ALA A 99 13.01 2.19 2.11
C ALA A 99 13.52 2.71 0.75
N GLY A 100 12.62 3.04 -0.19
CA GLY A 100 12.97 3.44 -1.55
C GLY A 100 13.21 2.27 -2.49
N GLY A 101 12.99 1.03 -2.02
CA GLY A 101 12.97 -0.15 -2.87
C GLY A 101 11.74 -0.20 -3.77
N GLN A 102 11.83 -0.93 -4.87
CA GLN A 102 10.66 -1.40 -5.61
C GLN A 102 10.60 -2.91 -5.41
N ASP A 103 9.75 -3.36 -4.50
CA ASP A 103 9.59 -4.79 -4.24
C ASP A 103 8.20 -5.25 -4.71
N LEU A 104 8.08 -5.31 -6.04
CA LEU A 104 6.89 -5.86 -6.69
C LEU A 104 6.68 -7.33 -6.29
N GLU A 105 7.75 -8.03 -5.92
CA GLU A 105 7.73 -9.44 -5.51
C GLU A 105 7.12 -9.60 -4.12
N ALA A 106 7.47 -8.73 -3.16
CA ALA A 106 6.81 -8.66 -1.86
C ALA A 106 5.32 -8.34 -1.99
N MET A 107 4.96 -7.44 -2.91
CA MET A 107 3.56 -7.13 -3.14
C MET A 107 2.81 -8.28 -3.82
N GLN A 108 3.45 -8.97 -4.77
CA GLN A 108 2.88 -10.15 -5.40
C GLN A 108 2.69 -11.29 -4.40
N THR A 109 3.66 -11.51 -3.51
CA THR A 109 3.55 -12.46 -2.40
C THR A 109 2.37 -12.15 -1.48
N ALA A 110 2.14 -10.87 -1.17
CA ALA A 110 0.98 -10.45 -0.39
C ALA A 110 -0.34 -10.71 -1.15
N LEU A 111 -0.36 -10.52 -2.46
CA LEU A 111 -1.53 -10.76 -3.31
C LEU A 111 -1.81 -12.24 -3.58
N ASP A 112 -0.80 -13.10 -3.51
CA ASP A 112 -0.94 -14.56 -3.67
C ASP A 112 -1.62 -15.21 -2.45
N GLN A 113 -1.51 -14.59 -1.28
CA GLN A 113 -2.24 -15.00 -0.07
C GLN A 113 -3.72 -14.60 -0.10
N CYS A 114 -4.12 -13.78 -1.09
CA CYS A 114 -5.51 -13.39 -1.21
C CYS A 114 -6.39 -14.58 -1.56
N PRO A 115 -7.57 -14.71 -0.92
CA PRO A 115 -8.51 -15.77 -1.26
C PRO A 115 -8.81 -15.72 -2.76
N GLN A 116 -8.51 -16.82 -3.45
CA GLN A 116 -8.83 -17.00 -4.86
C GLN A 116 -10.35 -17.13 -4.94
N LYS A 117 -10.99 -16.19 -5.64
CA LYS A 117 -12.44 -16.28 -5.87
C LYS A 117 -12.73 -17.59 -6.64
N PRO A 118 -13.68 -18.43 -6.21
CA PRO A 118 -14.06 -19.63 -6.94
C PRO A 118 -14.67 -19.32 -8.32
#